data_AF-A0A7X8F0Q9-F1
#
_entry.id   AF-A0A7X8F0Q9-F1
#
_cell.length_a   1.000
_cell.length_b   1.000
_cell.length_c   1.000
_cell.angle_alpha   90.00
_cell.angle_beta   90.00
_cell.angle_gamma   90.00
#
_symmetry.space_group_name_H-M   'P 1'
#
loop_
_entity.id
_entity.type
_entity.pdbx_description
1 polymer ?
#
loop_
_entity_poly.entity_id
_entity_poly.type
_entity_poly.pdbx_seq_one_letter_code
_entity_poly.pdbx_strand_id
1 'polypeptide(L)'
;MKQKKIFFAVFCCFLLLASCKKITGKVTAVNENSEMQLKVEESTETYINDIIVLLFAYDYNSPEFIDDCLEYLQQEYGLEENGGIIRPIVFPDDFQKGGRTRISILRDFVRGADVNAVITFGAPEDTAATLTVLREQGWKTPVYTLFPQDELLPSEYVSDFVLENVDLQRQIDAESLFFLTSRLIRYTQTAEELNVATMKNVLQNIVGFDWQVLPYTDTETGIRPANHFVLQSTSTIRFGTIK
;
A
#
# COMPACT_ATOMS: atom_id res chain seq x y z
N MET A 1 59.81 -45.23 -21.42
CA MET A 1 58.91 -46.36 -21.05
C MET A 1 58.41 -46.05 -19.64
N LYS A 2 57.14 -45.74 -19.34
CA LYS A 2 55.88 -46.36 -19.75
C LYS A 2 54.88 -45.33 -20.27
N GLN A 3 54.08 -45.79 -21.20
CA GLN A 3 53.02 -45.06 -21.88
C GLN A 3 51.66 -45.45 -21.30
N LYS A 4 50.79 -44.42 -21.25
CA LYS A 4 49.37 -44.39 -21.66
C LYS A 4 48.27 -44.88 -20.71
N LYS A 5 47.15 -44.14 -20.92
CA LYS A 5 45.71 -44.47 -20.80
C LYS A 5 45.08 -43.80 -19.57
N ILE A 6 44.08 -42.91 -19.63
CA ILE A 6 42.98 -42.60 -20.59
C ILE A 6 42.50 -41.17 -20.24
N PHE A 7 42.42 -40.21 -21.18
CA PHE A 7 41.38 -39.92 -22.17
C PHE A 7 40.05 -39.35 -21.60
N PHE A 8 39.78 -38.10 -22.01
CA PHE A 8 38.46 -37.50 -22.27
C PHE A 8 37.50 -37.22 -21.11
N ALA A 9 37.31 -35.93 -20.80
CA ALA A 9 36.00 -35.30 -21.01
C ALA A 9 36.09 -33.77 -20.90
N VAL A 10 35.82 -33.12 -22.05
CA VAL A 10 34.98 -31.91 -22.19
C VAL A 10 35.55 -30.61 -21.56
N PHE A 11 36.25 -29.77 -22.32
CA PHE A 11 35.66 -28.80 -23.26
C PHE A 11 34.47 -28.03 -22.67
N CYS A 12 34.73 -27.20 -21.65
CA CYS A 12 33.89 -26.05 -21.27
C CYS A 12 34.76 -24.94 -20.62
N CYS A 13 35.96 -24.70 -21.16
CA CYS A 13 36.87 -23.65 -20.68
C CYS A 13 36.87 -22.37 -21.56
N PHE A 14 35.82 -22.17 -22.34
CA PHE A 14 35.58 -20.92 -23.07
C PHE A 14 34.11 -20.54 -22.87
N LEU A 15 33.86 -19.57 -21.97
CA LEU A 15 32.71 -18.65 -21.90
C LEU A 15 32.38 -18.21 -20.45
N LEU A 16 33.35 -17.65 -19.71
CA LEU A 16 33.06 -16.88 -18.49
C LEU A 16 33.97 -15.65 -18.36
N LEU A 17 34.06 -14.84 -19.43
CA LEU A 17 34.61 -13.47 -19.37
C LEU A 17 33.72 -12.50 -20.16
N ALA A 18 32.60 -12.11 -19.55
CA ALA A 18 31.80 -10.91 -19.79
C ALA A 18 30.81 -10.82 -18.61
N SER A 19 30.63 -9.77 -17.83
CA SER A 19 31.07 -8.38 -17.88
C SER A 19 30.94 -7.82 -16.45
N CYS A 20 32.06 -7.57 -15.76
CA CYS A 20 32.07 -6.71 -14.58
C CYS A 20 32.05 -5.26 -15.08
N LYS A 21 30.88 -4.61 -15.07
CA LYS A 21 30.81 -3.17 -15.33
C LYS A 21 31.26 -2.41 -14.07
N LYS A 22 32.56 -2.18 -13.98
CA LYS A 22 33.18 -1.20 -13.06
C LYS A 22 32.59 0.18 -13.41
N ILE A 23 31.80 0.75 -12.51
CA ILE A 23 31.47 2.18 -12.55
C ILE A 23 32.73 2.92 -12.13
N THR A 24 33.36 3.55 -13.12
CA THR A 24 34.56 4.37 -12.95
C THR A 24 34.12 5.71 -12.38
N GLY A 25 34.05 5.82 -11.05
CA GLY A 25 33.93 7.11 -10.37
C GLY A 25 35.23 7.87 -10.52
N LYS A 26 35.21 8.95 -11.31
CA LYS A 26 36.32 9.89 -11.42
C LYS A 26 36.34 10.73 -10.14
N VAL A 27 37.21 10.38 -9.19
CA VAL A 27 37.51 11.26 -8.04
C VAL A 27 38.39 12.38 -8.58
N THR A 28 37.79 13.57 -8.74
CA THR A 28 38.53 14.81 -8.96
C THR A 28 38.43 15.63 -7.68
N ALA A 29 39.56 16.18 -7.27
CA ALA A 29 39.84 16.78 -5.98
C ALA A 29 38.82 17.85 -5.55
N VAL A 30 38.61 17.87 -4.23
CA VAL A 30 37.84 18.85 -3.46
C VAL A 30 38.32 20.27 -3.76
N ASN A 31 37.39 21.17 -4.06
CA ASN A 31 37.55 22.59 -3.79
C ASN A 31 36.30 23.06 -3.02
N GLU A 32 36.53 23.66 -1.87
CA GLU A 32 35.51 24.13 -0.93
C GLU A 32 34.79 25.37 -1.49
N ASN A 33 33.52 25.51 -1.11
CA ASN A 33 32.57 26.59 -1.42
C ASN A 33 31.79 26.48 -2.75
N SER A 34 30.65 25.79 -2.71
CA SER A 34 29.47 26.21 -3.47
C SER A 34 28.21 25.62 -2.82
N GLU A 35 27.22 26.49 -2.57
CA GLU A 35 25.94 26.15 -1.96
C GLU A 35 25.22 25.07 -2.77
N MET A 36 24.95 23.93 -2.14
CA MET A 36 24.25 22.81 -2.78
C MET A 36 22.75 23.14 -2.85
N GLN A 37 22.31 23.71 -3.97
CA GLN A 37 20.91 23.66 -4.37
C GLN A 37 20.55 22.20 -4.61
N LEU A 38 19.69 21.65 -3.75
CA LEU A 38 19.04 20.35 -3.95
C LEU A 38 18.17 20.44 -5.20
N LYS A 39 18.72 19.98 -6.32
CA LYS A 39 17.95 19.73 -7.53
C LYS A 39 17.21 18.41 -7.30
N VAL A 40 15.91 18.52 -6.98
CA VAL A 40 15.00 17.37 -6.98
C VAL A 40 14.98 16.86 -8.42
N GLU A 41 15.66 15.74 -8.66
CA GLU A 41 15.49 15.01 -9.91
C GLU A 41 14.10 14.37 -9.85
N GLU A 42 13.21 14.93 -10.68
CA GLU A 42 11.88 14.39 -10.96
C GLU A 42 12.06 13.00 -11.59
N SER A 43 11.97 11.96 -10.76
CA SER A 43 12.05 10.57 -11.21
C SER A 43 10.79 10.26 -12.01
N THR A 44 10.93 10.22 -13.33
CA THR A 44 9.91 9.69 -14.24
C THR A 44 9.91 8.16 -14.16
N GLU A 45 9.51 7.62 -13.01
CA GLU A 45 9.10 6.22 -12.93
C GLU A 45 7.85 6.08 -13.79
N THR A 46 7.93 5.28 -14.85
CA THR A 46 6.77 4.97 -15.69
C THR A 46 5.89 4.02 -14.90
N TYR A 47 4.91 4.57 -14.19
CA TYR A 47 3.90 3.81 -13.49
C TYR A 47 3.14 2.93 -14.50
N ILE A 48 2.77 1.73 -14.09
CA ILE A 48 1.70 0.99 -14.77
C ILE A 48 0.46 1.87 -14.62
N ASN A 49 -0.12 2.34 -15.73
CA ASN A 49 -1.23 3.31 -15.80
C ASN A 49 -2.57 2.71 -15.37
N ASP A 50 -2.57 1.97 -14.26
CA ASP A 50 -3.76 1.35 -13.73
C ASP A 50 -4.26 2.15 -12.52
N ILE A 51 -5.57 2.32 -12.45
CA ILE A 51 -6.28 3.12 -11.48
C ILE A 51 -6.24 2.48 -10.09
N ILE A 52 -5.98 3.31 -9.09
CA ILE A 52 -6.12 3.01 -7.67
C ILE A 52 -7.36 3.73 -7.17
N VAL A 53 -8.36 2.96 -6.74
CA VAL A 53 -9.60 3.50 -6.16
C VAL A 53 -9.40 3.72 -4.67
N LEU A 54 -9.63 4.95 -4.20
CA LEU A 54 -9.56 5.32 -2.79
C LEU A 54 -10.95 5.62 -2.27
N LEU A 55 -11.50 4.75 -1.42
CA LEU A 55 -12.77 4.98 -0.74
C LEU A 55 -12.53 5.69 0.59
N PHE A 56 -12.87 6.97 0.65
CA PHE A 56 -12.94 7.76 1.88
C PHE A 56 -14.34 7.61 2.48
N ALA A 57 -14.44 6.99 3.65
CA ALA A 57 -15.69 6.80 4.36
C ALA A 57 -15.58 7.27 5.82
N TYR A 58 -16.29 6.63 6.75
CA TYR A 58 -16.48 7.16 8.10
C TYR A 58 -15.17 7.51 8.81
N ASP A 59 -15.19 8.59 9.58
CA ASP A 59 -14.05 9.29 10.17
C ASP A 59 -13.08 9.93 9.16
N TYR A 60 -12.96 9.42 7.93
CA TYR A 60 -12.02 9.88 6.91
C TYR A 60 -12.67 10.61 5.73
N ASN A 61 -13.94 11.03 5.84
CA ASN A 61 -14.73 11.60 4.76
C ASN A 61 -15.07 13.09 4.93
N SER A 62 -14.45 13.79 5.87
CA SER A 62 -14.67 15.24 5.96
C SER A 62 -14.00 15.94 4.76
N PRO A 63 -14.60 17.01 4.20
CA PRO A 63 -14.01 17.74 3.09
C PRO A 63 -12.59 18.20 3.36
N GLU A 64 -12.32 18.73 4.57
CA GLU A 64 -11.00 19.23 4.94
C GLU A 64 -9.95 18.12 4.97
N PHE A 65 -10.32 16.95 5.50
CA PHE A 65 -9.41 15.80 5.57
C PHE A 65 -9.08 15.25 4.17
N ILE A 66 -10.10 15.18 3.30
CA ILE A 66 -9.95 14.72 1.93
C ILE A 66 -9.09 15.70 1.15
N ASP A 67 -9.36 17.00 1.22
CA ASP A 67 -8.62 18.04 0.51
C ASP A 67 -7.12 18.00 0.88
N ASP A 68 -6.81 17.93 2.18
CA ASP A 68 -5.43 17.82 2.68
C ASP A 68 -4.74 16.55 2.13
N CYS A 69 -5.43 15.41 2.13
CA CYS A 69 -4.89 14.15 1.64
C CYS A 69 -4.69 14.15 0.10
N LEU A 70 -5.67 14.68 -0.63
CA LEU A 70 -5.65 14.72 -2.09
C LEU A 70 -4.64 15.74 -2.63
N GLU A 71 -4.34 16.82 -1.90
CA GLU A 71 -3.28 17.75 -2.30
C GLU A 71 -1.94 17.02 -2.50
N TYR A 72 -1.55 16.17 -1.53
CA TYR A 72 -0.32 15.39 -1.62
C TYR A 72 -0.40 14.29 -2.70
N LEU A 73 -1.50 13.55 -2.76
CA LEU A 73 -1.67 12.45 -3.73
C LEU A 73 -1.73 12.95 -5.17
N GLN A 74 -2.36 14.10 -5.42
CA GLN A 74 -2.43 14.72 -6.74
C GLN A 74 -1.03 15.13 -7.23
N GLN A 75 -0.19 15.67 -6.33
CA GLN A 75 1.18 16.06 -6.69
C GLN A 75 2.05 14.84 -7.06
N GLU A 76 1.87 13.70 -6.37
CA GLU A 76 2.71 12.52 -6.57
C GLU A 76 2.21 11.58 -7.68
N TYR A 77 0.89 11.37 -7.78
CA TYR A 77 0.27 10.34 -8.65
C TYR A 77 -0.76 10.89 -9.64
N GLY A 78 -1.24 12.11 -9.42
CA GLY A 78 -2.33 12.72 -10.20
C GLY A 78 -3.70 12.07 -9.97
N LEU A 79 -4.76 12.88 -10.11
CA LEU A 79 -6.14 12.41 -10.09
C LEU A 79 -6.53 11.87 -11.47
N GLU A 80 -7.37 10.83 -11.49
CA GLU A 80 -7.84 10.17 -12.72
C GLU A 80 -8.50 11.15 -13.69
N GLU A 81 -9.35 12.05 -13.20
CA GLU A 81 -10.01 13.08 -14.03
C GLU A 81 -9.02 13.99 -14.76
N ASN A 82 -7.79 14.09 -14.25
CA ASN A 82 -6.68 14.86 -14.79
C ASN A 82 -5.60 13.98 -15.45
N GLY A 83 -5.91 12.70 -15.71
CA GLY A 83 -5.02 11.74 -16.37
C GLY A 83 -4.00 11.05 -15.46
N GLY A 84 -4.13 11.20 -14.13
CA GLY A 84 -3.36 10.43 -13.16
C GLY A 84 -3.99 9.08 -12.82
N ILE A 85 -3.54 8.45 -11.73
CA ILE A 85 -3.97 7.09 -11.35
C ILE A 85 -4.91 7.04 -10.15
N ILE A 86 -5.13 8.15 -9.44
CA ILE A 86 -5.94 8.18 -8.23
C ILE A 86 -7.40 8.48 -8.55
N ARG A 87 -8.30 7.52 -8.28
CA ARG A 87 -9.76 7.71 -8.33
C ARG A 87 -10.30 7.81 -6.90
N PRO A 88 -10.43 9.02 -6.32
CA PRO A 88 -11.07 9.18 -5.03
C PRO A 88 -12.58 8.99 -5.17
N ILE A 89 -13.18 8.29 -4.21
CA ILE A 89 -14.64 8.18 -4.04
C ILE A 89 -14.98 8.41 -2.58
N VAL A 90 -16.04 9.15 -2.31
CA VAL A 90 -16.41 9.63 -0.98
C VAL A 90 -17.78 9.08 -0.61
N PHE A 91 -17.84 8.34 0.50
CA PHE A 91 -19.09 7.92 1.10
C PHE A 91 -19.55 8.94 2.14
N PRO A 92 -20.84 9.32 2.20
CA PRO A 92 -21.97 8.81 1.41
C PRO A 92 -22.23 9.57 0.10
N ASP A 93 -21.45 10.61 -0.21
CA ASP A 93 -21.79 11.61 -1.22
C ASP A 93 -21.84 11.04 -2.64
N ASP A 94 -20.89 10.19 -3.02
CA ASP A 94 -20.85 9.54 -4.34
C ASP A 94 -21.79 8.33 -4.46
N PHE A 95 -22.48 7.99 -3.38
CA PHE A 95 -23.29 6.78 -3.26
C PHE A 95 -24.80 7.07 -3.31
N GLN A 96 -25.20 8.23 -3.84
CA GLN A 96 -26.60 8.62 -3.97
C GLN A 96 -27.27 8.00 -5.20
N LYS A 97 -28.30 7.17 -5.01
CA LYS A 97 -29.10 6.57 -6.10
C LYS A 97 -30.58 6.55 -5.77
N GLY A 98 -31.33 7.37 -6.50
CA GLY A 98 -32.79 7.52 -6.31
C GLY A 98 -33.14 8.13 -4.96
N GLY A 99 -32.37 9.12 -4.50
CA GLY A 99 -32.58 9.83 -3.23
C GLY A 99 -32.24 9.02 -1.97
N ARG A 100 -31.47 7.94 -2.12
CA ARG A 100 -30.97 7.11 -1.00
C ARG A 100 -29.51 6.78 -1.22
N THR A 101 -28.74 6.75 -0.14
CA THR A 101 -27.38 6.22 -0.11
C THR A 101 -27.39 4.70 -0.31
N ARG A 102 -26.54 4.16 -1.17
CA ARG A 102 -26.42 2.71 -1.40
C ARG A 102 -24.96 2.30 -1.64
N ILE A 103 -24.32 1.65 -0.67
CA ILE A 103 -22.92 1.17 -0.79
C ILE A 103 -22.71 0.22 -1.98
N SER A 104 -23.75 -0.51 -2.40
CA SER A 104 -23.70 -1.40 -3.58
C SER A 104 -23.29 -0.73 -4.90
N ILE A 105 -23.31 0.61 -4.97
CA ILE A 105 -22.79 1.42 -6.09
C ILE A 105 -21.26 1.32 -6.18
N LEU A 106 -20.56 0.91 -5.12
CA LEU A 106 -19.11 0.68 -5.13
C LEU A 106 -18.67 -0.17 -6.32
N ARG A 107 -19.49 -1.16 -6.69
CA ARG A 107 -19.24 -2.04 -7.84
C ARG A 107 -19.08 -1.28 -9.15
N ASP A 108 -19.80 -0.17 -9.31
CA ASP A 108 -19.74 0.66 -10.51
C ASP A 108 -18.38 1.40 -10.58
N PHE A 109 -17.78 1.72 -9.44
CA PHE A 109 -16.47 2.37 -9.35
C PHE A 109 -15.27 1.42 -9.49
N VAL A 110 -15.40 0.13 -9.16
CA VAL A 110 -14.25 -0.79 -9.06
C VAL A 110 -14.20 -1.89 -10.14
N ARG A 111 -15.21 -2.00 -10.99
CA ARG A 111 -15.30 -3.04 -12.05
C ARG A 111 -14.48 -2.76 -13.31
N GLY A 112 -13.81 -1.61 -13.40
CA GLY A 112 -12.98 -1.26 -14.55
C GLY A 112 -11.79 -2.22 -14.72
N ALA A 113 -11.47 -2.58 -15.96
CA ALA A 113 -10.32 -3.45 -16.26
C ALA A 113 -8.97 -2.78 -15.97
N ASP A 114 -9.00 -1.46 -15.82
CA ASP A 114 -7.93 -0.56 -15.43
C ASP A 114 -7.76 -0.46 -13.90
N VAL A 115 -8.64 -1.06 -13.08
CA VAL A 115 -8.56 -0.91 -11.63
C VAL A 115 -7.59 -1.94 -11.02
N ASN A 116 -6.43 -1.45 -10.57
CA ASN A 116 -5.33 -2.26 -10.03
C ASN A 116 -5.32 -2.38 -8.50
N ALA A 117 -5.98 -1.49 -7.76
CA ALA A 117 -6.27 -1.73 -6.35
C ALA A 117 -7.49 -0.95 -5.86
N VAL A 118 -8.07 -1.44 -4.79
CA VAL A 118 -9.06 -0.72 -3.98
C VAL A 118 -8.53 -0.57 -2.58
N ILE A 119 -8.43 0.68 -2.11
CA ILE A 119 -8.03 1.02 -0.74
C ILE A 119 -9.22 1.68 -0.08
N THR A 120 -9.65 1.17 1.07
CA THR A 120 -10.80 1.72 1.80
C THR A 120 -10.34 2.27 3.15
N PHE A 121 -10.84 3.45 3.52
CA PHE A 121 -10.61 4.08 4.82
C PHE A 121 -11.95 4.23 5.53
N GLY A 122 -12.10 3.66 6.73
CA GLY A 122 -13.36 3.81 7.47
C GLY A 122 -14.55 3.13 6.82
N ALA A 123 -14.31 1.99 6.14
CA ALA A 123 -15.31 1.31 5.32
C ALA A 123 -16.66 1.14 6.08
N PRO A 124 -17.79 1.56 5.47
CA PRO A 124 -19.10 1.42 6.09
C PRO A 124 -19.60 -0.03 6.02
N GLU A 125 -20.65 -0.35 6.77
CA GLU A 125 -21.43 -1.59 6.65
C GLU A 125 -21.75 -1.93 5.18
N ASP A 126 -21.82 -3.23 4.87
CA ASP A 126 -22.12 -3.81 3.56
C ASP A 126 -21.02 -3.57 2.50
N THR A 127 -19.90 -2.91 2.83
CA THR A 127 -18.75 -2.77 1.90
C THR A 127 -18.17 -4.13 1.56
N ALA A 128 -17.89 -4.97 2.57
CA ALA A 128 -17.30 -6.28 2.37
C ALA A 128 -18.24 -7.23 1.61
N ALA A 129 -19.55 -7.20 1.92
CA ALA A 129 -20.55 -7.94 1.18
C ALA A 129 -20.60 -7.52 -0.31
N THR A 130 -20.52 -6.21 -0.56
CA THR A 130 -20.52 -5.65 -1.92
C THR A 130 -19.30 -6.11 -2.73
N LEU A 131 -18.11 -6.11 -2.13
CA LEU A 131 -16.87 -6.57 -2.77
C LEU A 131 -16.84 -8.11 -2.91
N THR A 132 -17.44 -8.85 -1.98
CA THR A 132 -17.53 -10.33 -2.05
C THR A 132 -18.27 -10.78 -3.30
N VAL A 133 -19.37 -10.11 -3.66
CA VAL A 133 -20.10 -10.40 -4.91
C VAL A 133 -19.21 -10.25 -6.14
N LEU A 134 -18.25 -9.32 -6.13
CA LEU A 134 -17.28 -9.17 -7.24
C LEU A 134 -16.27 -10.31 -7.24
N ARG A 135 -15.73 -10.68 -6.06
CA ARG A 135 -14.78 -11.80 -5.93
C ARG A 135 -15.38 -13.10 -6.46
N GLU A 136 -16.64 -13.39 -6.11
CA GLU A 136 -17.39 -14.57 -6.59
C GLU A 136 -17.56 -14.56 -8.13
N GLN A 137 -17.54 -13.38 -8.74
CA GLN A 137 -17.61 -13.20 -10.20
C GLN A 137 -16.22 -13.25 -10.87
N GLY A 138 -15.17 -13.59 -10.13
CA GLY A 138 -13.81 -13.72 -10.64
C GLY A 138 -13.01 -12.42 -10.62
N TRP A 139 -13.47 -11.37 -9.92
CA TRP A 139 -12.71 -10.14 -9.73
C TRP A 139 -11.49 -10.39 -8.82
N LYS A 140 -10.30 -10.06 -9.33
CA LYS A 140 -9.02 -10.37 -8.67
C LYS A 140 -8.26 -9.15 -8.15
N THR A 141 -8.76 -7.95 -8.40
CA THR A 141 -8.11 -6.72 -7.95
C THR A 141 -7.86 -6.77 -6.43
N PRO A 142 -6.65 -6.44 -5.95
CA PRO A 142 -6.35 -6.41 -4.54
C PRO A 142 -7.19 -5.38 -3.80
N VAL A 143 -7.59 -5.73 -2.58
CA VAL A 143 -8.38 -4.89 -1.68
C VAL A 143 -7.62 -4.73 -0.37
N TYR A 144 -7.34 -3.49 0.01
CA TYR A 144 -6.71 -3.15 1.29
C TYR A 144 -7.71 -2.38 2.14
N THR A 145 -8.09 -2.96 3.28
CA THR A 145 -9.05 -2.34 4.19
C THR A 145 -8.32 -1.72 5.36
N LEU A 146 -8.37 -0.40 5.44
CA LEU A 146 -7.72 0.38 6.48
C LEU A 146 -8.79 0.97 7.39
N PHE A 147 -8.62 0.72 8.68
CA PHE A 147 -9.43 1.29 9.75
C PHE A 147 -10.94 1.08 9.51
N PRO A 148 -11.40 -0.16 9.26
CA PRO A 148 -12.83 -0.42 9.08
C PRO A 148 -13.61 -0.03 10.34
N GLN A 149 -14.80 0.52 10.17
CA GLN A 149 -15.68 0.84 11.31
C GLN A 149 -16.58 -0.34 11.68
N ASP A 150 -16.93 -1.16 10.69
CA ASP A 150 -17.82 -2.30 10.85
C ASP A 150 -17.25 -3.56 10.16
N GLU A 151 -17.85 -4.72 10.48
CA GLU A 151 -17.68 -5.97 9.74
C GLU A 151 -16.21 -6.47 9.59
N LEU A 152 -15.53 -6.72 10.71
CA LEU A 152 -14.16 -7.27 10.67
C LEU A 152 -14.09 -8.61 9.94
N LEU A 153 -14.91 -9.60 10.32
CA LEU A 153 -14.85 -10.93 9.69
C LEU A 153 -15.17 -10.90 8.18
N PRO A 154 -16.22 -10.20 7.70
CA PRO A 154 -16.42 -10.02 6.27
C PRO A 154 -15.26 -9.28 5.57
N SER A 155 -14.68 -8.27 6.21
CA SER A 155 -13.53 -7.53 5.67
C SER A 155 -12.30 -8.44 5.53
N GLU A 156 -12.01 -9.27 6.53
CA GLU A 156 -10.95 -10.28 6.47
C GLU A 156 -11.14 -11.27 5.32
N TYR A 157 -12.39 -11.60 4.97
CA TYR A 157 -12.66 -12.55 3.89
C TYR A 157 -12.37 -11.98 2.50
N VAL A 158 -12.64 -10.69 2.28
CA VAL A 158 -12.58 -10.08 0.94
C VAL A 158 -11.26 -9.35 0.66
N SER A 159 -10.56 -8.94 1.73
CA SER A 159 -9.38 -8.09 1.65
C SER A 159 -8.09 -8.88 1.66
N ASP A 160 -7.11 -8.40 0.91
CA ASP A 160 -5.75 -8.92 0.91
C ASP A 160 -5.07 -8.66 2.26
N PHE A 161 -5.41 -7.54 2.92
CA PHE A 161 -5.23 -7.36 4.35
C PHE A 161 -6.23 -6.37 4.95
N VAL A 162 -6.42 -6.48 6.27
CA VAL A 162 -7.14 -5.53 7.12
C VAL A 162 -6.14 -4.94 8.11
N LEU A 163 -6.12 -3.60 8.23
CA LEU A 163 -5.32 -2.88 9.22
C LEU A 163 -6.24 -2.05 10.11
N GLU A 164 -6.45 -2.47 11.36
CA GLU A 164 -7.16 -1.68 12.35
C GLU A 164 -6.27 -0.66 13.04
N ASN A 165 -6.87 0.42 13.53
CA ASN A 165 -6.22 1.33 14.45
C ASN A 165 -6.80 1.09 15.84
N VAL A 166 -6.03 0.43 16.71
CA VAL A 166 -6.48 0.13 18.07
C VAL A 166 -6.31 1.32 19.03
N ASP A 167 -5.62 2.38 18.60
CA ASP A 167 -5.55 3.64 19.33
C ASP A 167 -6.75 4.53 18.95
N LEU A 168 -7.93 4.18 19.47
CA LEU A 168 -9.21 4.86 19.21
C LEU A 168 -9.21 6.36 19.58
N GLN A 169 -8.20 6.84 20.31
CA GLN A 169 -8.07 8.26 20.66
C GLN A 169 -7.36 9.06 19.58
N ARG A 170 -6.70 8.40 18.62
CA ARG A 170 -5.88 9.04 17.61
C ARG A 170 -6.32 8.57 16.23
N GLN A 171 -7.17 9.36 15.59
CA GLN A 171 -7.36 9.26 14.16
C GLN A 171 -6.01 9.49 13.43
N ILE A 172 -5.77 8.73 12.37
CA ILE A 172 -4.62 8.96 11.49
C ILE A 172 -4.85 10.28 10.75
N ASP A 173 -3.94 11.25 10.94
CA ASP A 173 -3.98 12.53 10.23
C ASP A 173 -3.75 12.37 8.71
N ALA A 174 -4.15 13.39 7.94
CA ALA A 174 -4.12 13.33 6.48
C ALA A 174 -2.70 13.13 5.91
N GLU A 175 -1.69 13.74 6.53
CA GLU A 175 -0.29 13.58 6.13
C GLU A 175 0.18 12.12 6.34
N SER A 176 -0.10 11.54 7.50
CA SER A 176 0.20 10.13 7.79
C SER A 176 -0.55 9.19 6.85
N LEU A 177 -1.81 9.50 6.53
CA LEU A 177 -2.62 8.72 5.61
C LEU A 177 -2.08 8.80 4.18
N PHE A 178 -1.63 9.97 3.74
CA PHE A 178 -0.93 10.15 2.47
C PHE A 178 0.31 9.24 2.41
N PHE A 179 1.21 9.30 3.39
CA PHE A 179 2.41 8.46 3.39
C PHE A 179 2.10 6.96 3.36
N LEU A 180 1.08 6.54 4.13
CA LEU A 180 0.60 5.17 4.13
C LEU A 180 0.10 4.76 2.75
N THR A 181 -0.72 5.60 2.13
CA THR A 181 -1.34 5.39 0.82
C THR A 181 -0.28 5.35 -0.28
N SER A 182 0.66 6.31 -0.31
CA SER A 182 1.78 6.34 -1.26
C SER A 182 2.61 5.07 -1.19
N ARG A 183 2.92 4.57 0.01
CA ARG A 183 3.68 3.32 0.17
C ARG A 183 2.86 2.10 -0.27
N LEU A 184 1.56 2.07 -0.06
CA LEU A 184 0.67 1.02 -0.57
C LEU A 184 0.56 1.02 -2.10
N ILE A 185 0.50 2.20 -2.72
CA ILE A 185 0.48 2.35 -4.18
C ILE A 185 1.78 1.79 -4.77
N ARG A 186 2.92 2.25 -4.26
CA ARG A 186 4.25 1.75 -4.67
C ARG A 186 4.38 0.25 -4.45
N TYR A 187 3.87 -0.26 -3.33
CA TYR A 187 3.84 -1.69 -3.06
C TYR A 187 3.02 -2.44 -4.12
N THR A 188 1.80 -1.98 -4.41
CA THR A 188 0.92 -2.60 -5.42
C THR A 188 1.56 -2.65 -6.80
N GLN A 189 2.31 -1.61 -7.17
CA GLN A 189 2.98 -1.53 -8.47
C GLN A 189 4.24 -2.40 -8.58
N THR A 190 4.84 -2.79 -7.45
CA THR A 190 6.15 -3.49 -7.42
C THR A 190 6.07 -4.91 -6.87
N ALA A 191 5.01 -5.27 -6.17
CA ALA A 191 4.90 -6.56 -5.50
C ALA A 191 4.63 -7.70 -6.50
N GLU A 192 5.58 -8.64 -6.57
CA GLU A 192 5.26 -10.03 -6.92
C GLU A 192 4.43 -10.64 -5.77
N GLU A 193 3.45 -11.48 -6.11
CA GLU A 193 2.38 -12.06 -5.26
C GLU A 193 2.53 -11.91 -3.73
N LEU A 194 1.51 -11.32 -3.09
CA LEU A 194 1.40 -11.15 -1.63
C LEU A 194 1.65 -12.46 -0.87
N ASN A 195 2.82 -12.56 -0.24
CA ASN A 195 3.12 -13.65 0.68
C ASN A 195 2.68 -13.27 2.11
N VAL A 196 1.60 -13.91 2.54
CA VAL A 196 1.00 -13.76 3.87
C VAL A 196 2.03 -13.90 5.01
N ALA A 197 3.02 -14.79 4.88
CA ALA A 197 4.05 -14.99 5.90
C ALA A 197 4.96 -13.76 6.09
N THR A 198 5.05 -12.89 5.07
CA THR A 198 5.84 -11.66 5.09
C THR A 198 5.00 -10.40 5.27
N MET A 199 3.67 -10.52 5.24
CA MET A 199 2.71 -9.41 5.25
C MET A 199 2.96 -8.44 6.40
N LYS A 200 3.21 -8.95 7.62
CA LYS A 200 3.53 -8.10 8.77
C LYS A 200 4.73 -7.18 8.50
N ASN A 201 5.80 -7.72 7.91
CA ASN A 201 7.02 -6.96 7.64
C ASN A 201 6.79 -5.96 6.49
N VAL A 202 6.01 -6.36 5.48
CA VAL A 202 5.56 -5.47 4.41
C VAL A 202 4.78 -4.29 5.00
N LEU A 203 3.76 -4.58 5.81
CA LEU A 203 2.96 -3.57 6.48
C LEU A 203 3.79 -2.70 7.42
N GLN A 204 4.74 -3.27 8.16
CA GLN A 204 5.66 -2.50 9.00
C GLN A 204 6.50 -1.51 8.19
N ASN A 205 6.98 -1.89 7.01
CA ASN A 205 7.68 -0.99 6.10
C ASN A 205 6.75 0.08 5.52
N ILE A 206 5.49 -0.27 5.27
CA ILE A 206 4.46 0.63 4.77
C ILE A 206 4.10 1.68 5.84
N VAL A 207 3.82 1.30 7.08
CA VAL A 207 3.39 2.25 8.12
C VAL A 207 4.55 3.07 8.70
N GLY A 208 5.80 2.61 8.56
CA GLY A 208 6.99 3.30 9.07
C GLY A 208 7.31 2.97 10.53
N PHE A 209 8.17 3.80 11.15
CA PHE A 209 8.72 3.53 12.49
C PHE A 209 7.89 4.11 13.64
N ASP A 210 7.02 5.09 13.36
CA ASP A 210 6.17 5.73 14.37
C ASP A 210 5.05 4.80 14.86
N TRP A 211 4.77 3.75 14.07
CA TRP A 211 3.74 2.77 14.34
C TRP A 211 4.32 1.36 14.44
N GLN A 212 3.73 0.56 15.31
CA GLN A 212 3.99 -0.86 15.41
C GLN A 212 2.84 -1.63 14.75
N VAL A 213 3.16 -2.54 13.84
CA VAL A 213 2.19 -3.48 13.26
C VAL A 213 2.24 -4.79 14.05
N LEU A 214 1.09 -5.21 14.57
CA LEU A 214 0.92 -6.47 15.28
C LEU A 214 -0.15 -7.32 14.59
N PRO A 215 0.00 -8.66 14.54
CA PRO A 215 -1.11 -9.52 14.12
C PRO A 215 -2.29 -9.36 15.07
N TYR A 216 -3.50 -9.27 14.51
CA TYR A 216 -4.73 -9.31 15.31
C TYR A 216 -4.89 -10.68 15.99
N THR A 217 -5.49 -10.69 17.17
CA THR A 217 -5.92 -11.91 17.86
C THR A 217 -7.30 -11.66 18.42
N ASP A 218 -8.27 -12.44 17.96
CA ASP A 218 -9.62 -12.45 18.53
C ASP A 218 -9.51 -12.87 20.00
N THR A 219 -9.98 -11.99 20.90
CA THR A 219 -9.85 -12.19 22.35
C THR A 219 -10.84 -13.22 22.89
N GLU A 220 -11.93 -13.50 22.18
CA GLU A 220 -12.93 -14.49 22.55
C GLU A 220 -12.53 -15.90 22.10
N THR A 221 -12.06 -16.02 20.84
CA THR A 221 -11.79 -17.33 20.22
C THR A 221 -10.31 -17.70 20.22
N GLY A 222 -9.41 -16.73 20.38
CA GLY A 222 -7.96 -16.90 20.22
C GLY A 222 -7.50 -17.08 18.77
N ILE A 223 -8.41 -16.98 17.81
CA ILE A 223 -8.11 -17.11 16.38
C ILE A 223 -7.27 -15.92 15.92
N ARG A 224 -6.32 -16.19 15.02
CA ARG A 224 -5.47 -15.20 14.38
C ARG A 224 -5.66 -15.28 12.86
N PRO A 225 -6.48 -14.39 12.28
CA PRO A 225 -6.59 -14.28 10.83
C PRO A 225 -5.21 -13.94 10.25
N ALA A 226 -4.88 -14.55 9.12
CA ALA A 226 -3.53 -14.44 8.56
C ALA A 226 -3.27 -13.05 7.92
N ASN A 227 -4.33 -12.33 7.57
CA ASN A 227 -4.34 -11.06 6.87
C ASN A 227 -4.85 -9.89 7.72
N HIS A 228 -5.07 -10.09 9.03
CA HIS A 228 -5.56 -9.04 9.92
C HIS A 228 -4.47 -8.55 10.88
N PHE A 229 -4.23 -7.24 10.86
CA PHE A 229 -3.23 -6.56 11.66
C PHE A 229 -3.83 -5.36 12.38
N VAL A 230 -3.20 -5.00 13.50
CA VAL A 230 -3.52 -3.82 14.28
C VAL A 230 -2.32 -2.88 14.29
N LEU A 231 -2.61 -1.59 14.21
CA LEU A 231 -1.67 -0.49 14.29
C LEU A 231 -1.66 0.07 15.70
N GLN A 232 -0.48 0.12 16.33
CA GLN A 232 -0.29 0.68 17.66
C GLN A 232 0.75 1.79 17.61
N SER A 233 0.45 2.96 18.19
CA SER A 233 1.43 4.05 18.28
C SER A 233 2.63 3.64 19.14
N THR A 234 3.83 3.89 18.63
CA THR A 234 5.08 3.68 19.41
C THR A 234 5.37 4.84 20.36
N SER A 235 4.61 5.94 20.23
CA SER A 235 4.66 7.09 21.13
C SER A 235 4.27 6.64 22.52
N THR A 236 5.28 6.37 23.37
CA THR A 236 5.05 6.11 24.79
C THR A 236 4.26 7.29 25.36
N ILE A 237 3.04 7.05 25.86
CA ILE A 237 2.41 7.99 26.78
C ILE A 237 3.39 8.13 27.95
N ARG A 238 4.16 9.22 27.98
CA ARG A 238 4.96 9.60 29.14
C ARG A 238 3.99 10.02 30.23
N PHE A 239 3.41 9.04 30.92
CA PHE A 239 2.81 9.29 32.22
C PHE A 239 3.94 9.73 33.15
N GLY A 240 3.90 11.00 33.55
CA GLY A 240 4.63 11.51 34.70
C GLY A 240 5.69 12.56 34.39
N THR A 241 5.33 13.83 34.53
CA THR A 241 5.96 14.66 35.55
C THR A 241 4.94 15.71 36.01
N ILE A 242 4.27 15.43 37.13
CA ILE A 242 3.69 16.50 37.94
C ILE A 242 4.89 17.18 38.60
N LYS A 243 5.08 18.47 38.34
CA LYS A 243 5.90 19.33 39.20
C LYS A 243 5.00 19.98 40.24
#